data_AF-A0A815KYN4-F1
#
_entry.id   AF-A0A815KYN4-F1
#
_cell.length_a   1.000
_cell.length_b   1.000
_cell.length_c   1.000
_cell.angle_alpha   90.00
_cell.angle_beta   90.00
_cell.angle_gamma   90.00
#
_symmetry.space_group_name_H-M   'P 1'
#
loop_
_entity.id
_entity.type
_entity.pdbx_description
1 polymer ?
#
loop_
_entity_poly.entity_id
_entity_poly.type
_entity_poly.pdbx_seq_one_letter_code
_entity_poly.pdbx_strand_id
1 'polypeptide(L)'
;MWKHFKFDPTSANFSYRTDEKFNEFDTLLRCEWDRAVTQGLFTFQIDHHAKYRILDKGNLNYVIQLNPSRYEKRRTPYPFENVNTPFDKNKFNFNKIKNDEILFSLDNEQDKDKYLIIINNSPIRPYHVLLVPNRELEQPQILTIDCILFGLQFVVSSAHPYILVGFNSLCGYASMNHASLRVSTVD
;
A
#
# COMPACT_ATOMS: atom_id res chain seq x y z
N MET A 1 13.62 6.69 13.77
CA MET A 1 12.57 5.93 14.46
C MET A 1 11.25 6.50 13.97
N TRP A 2 10.38 5.68 13.37
CA TRP A 2 9.09 6.12 12.82
C TRP A 2 7.97 5.99 13.88
N LYS A 3 6.76 6.44 13.54
CA LYS A 3 5.59 6.29 14.43
C LYS A 3 5.12 4.83 14.45
N HIS A 4 4.42 4.48 15.52
CA HIS A 4 3.88 3.14 15.75
C HIS A 4 2.37 3.26 16.00
N PHE A 5 1.57 2.49 15.26
CA PHE A 5 0.15 2.31 15.56
C PHE A 5 -0.04 0.97 16.25
N LYS A 6 -0.56 0.97 17.48
CA LYS A 6 -0.85 -0.25 18.22
C LYS A 6 -2.22 -0.76 17.82
N PHE A 7 -2.27 -1.96 17.23
CA PHE A 7 -3.53 -2.61 16.96
C PHE A 7 -4.02 -3.40 18.17
N ASP A 8 -5.26 -3.19 18.58
CA ASP A 8 -5.94 -4.00 19.58
C ASP A 8 -7.02 -4.88 18.91
N PRO A 9 -6.77 -6.20 18.74
CA PRO A 9 -7.71 -7.11 18.11
C PRO A 9 -9.02 -7.28 18.90
N THR A 10 -9.05 -6.95 20.19
CA THR A 10 -10.26 -7.06 21.03
C THR A 10 -11.18 -5.85 20.90
N SER A 11 -10.66 -4.73 20.40
CA SER A 11 -11.42 -3.51 20.13
C SER A 11 -12.12 -3.51 18.77
N ALA A 12 -11.78 -4.48 17.91
CA ALA A 12 -12.30 -4.62 16.55
C ALA A 12 -13.75 -5.12 16.57
N ASN A 13 -14.70 -4.21 16.79
CA ASN A 13 -16.08 -4.48 16.46
C ASN A 13 -16.20 -4.58 14.93
N PHE A 14 -16.53 -5.76 14.40
CA PHE A 14 -16.79 -6.03 12.98
C PHE A 14 -18.10 -5.37 12.47
N SER A 15 -18.41 -4.16 12.94
CA SER A 15 -19.51 -3.35 12.43
C SER A 15 -18.97 -2.39 11.38
N TYR A 16 -19.44 -2.54 10.14
CA TYR A 16 -19.23 -1.57 9.08
C TYR A 16 -19.86 -0.25 9.53
N ARG A 17 -19.02 0.73 9.90
CA ARG A 17 -19.47 2.08 10.19
C ARG A 17 -19.60 2.83 8.87
N THR A 18 -20.82 3.25 8.55
CA THR A 18 -21.13 4.08 7.38
C THR A 18 -20.93 5.57 7.63
N ASP A 19 -20.62 5.96 8.88
CA ASP A 19 -20.45 7.35 9.26
C ASP A 19 -18.99 7.78 9.04
N GLU A 20 -18.79 8.86 8.28
CA GLU A 20 -17.52 9.45 7.82
C GLU A 20 -16.57 9.96 8.94
N LYS A 21 -16.62 9.39 10.14
CA LYS A 21 -15.71 9.75 11.22
C LYS A 21 -14.44 8.92 11.11
N PHE A 22 -13.41 9.53 10.53
CA PHE A 22 -12.03 9.05 10.59
C PHE A 22 -11.67 8.66 12.02
N ASN A 23 -11.15 7.45 12.20
CA ASN A 23 -10.65 7.01 13.50
C ASN A 23 -9.18 7.45 13.71
N GLU A 24 -8.57 7.01 14.80
CA GLU A 24 -7.17 7.34 15.11
C GLU A 24 -6.20 6.82 14.03
N PHE A 25 -6.42 5.60 13.53
CA PHE A 25 -5.63 5.01 12.46
C PHE A 25 -5.72 5.85 11.18
N ASP A 26 -6.92 6.20 10.76
CA ASP A 26 -7.13 7.00 9.54
C ASP A 26 -6.53 8.40 9.67
N THR A 27 -6.62 8.98 10.87
CA THR A 27 -6.00 10.28 11.18
C THR A 27 -4.48 10.20 11.09
N LEU A 28 -3.87 9.14 11.64
CA LEU A 28 -2.42 8.92 11.54
C LEU A 28 -2.00 8.72 10.08
N LEU A 29 -2.71 7.86 9.34
CA LEU A 29 -2.43 7.60 7.93
C LEU A 29 -2.50 8.89 7.11
N ARG A 30 -3.52 9.72 7.33
CA ARG A 30 -3.65 11.02 6.68
C ARG A 30 -2.50 11.96 7.03
N CYS A 31 -2.20 12.14 8.32
CA CYS A 31 -1.13 13.03 8.76
C CYS A 31 0.24 12.64 8.20
N GLU A 32 0.57 11.35 8.20
CA GLU A 32 1.85 10.86 7.67
C GLU A 32 1.89 10.92 6.13
N TRP A 33 0.77 10.67 5.46
CA TRP A 33 0.65 10.90 4.03
C TRP A 33 0.89 12.37 3.67
N ASP A 34 0.21 13.30 4.34
CA ASP A 34 0.34 14.74 4.09
C ASP A 34 1.76 15.25 4.39
N ARG A 35 2.42 14.69 5.42
CA ARG A 35 3.85 14.92 5.67
C ARG A 35 4.69 14.51 4.46
N ALA A 36 4.49 13.29 3.94
CA ALA A 36 5.25 12.80 2.80
C ALA A 36 5.01 13.64 1.54
N VAL A 37 3.78 14.15 1.34
CA VAL A 37 3.45 15.08 0.26
C VAL A 37 4.22 16.39 0.44
N THR A 38 4.18 16.97 1.64
CA THR A 38 4.85 18.25 1.97
C THR A 38 6.37 18.15 1.81
N GLN A 39 6.95 16.98 2.11
CA GLN A 39 8.38 16.72 1.95
C GLN A 39 8.79 16.35 0.52
N GLY A 40 7.84 16.23 -0.42
CA GLY A 40 8.13 15.93 -1.82
C GLY A 40 8.70 14.53 -2.04
N LEU A 41 8.29 13.53 -1.24
CA LEU A 41 8.84 12.17 -1.29
C LEU A 41 8.33 11.33 -2.48
N PHE A 42 7.32 11.81 -3.20
CA PHE A 42 6.72 11.12 -4.34
C PHE A 42 7.44 11.48 -5.65
N THR A 43 7.53 10.51 -6.56
CA THR A 43 8.13 10.70 -7.90
C THR A 43 7.28 11.62 -8.78
N PHE A 44 5.98 11.69 -8.49
CA PHE A 44 5.03 12.59 -9.12
C PHE A 44 3.87 12.91 -8.18
N GLN A 45 3.23 14.06 -8.42
CA GLN A 45 2.03 14.47 -7.71
C GLN A 45 0.79 13.79 -8.30
N ILE A 46 -0.15 13.44 -7.44
CA ILE A 46 -1.46 12.95 -7.87
C ILE A 46 -2.17 14.09 -8.59
N ASP A 47 -2.63 13.82 -9.80
CA ASP A 47 -3.50 14.75 -10.51
C ASP A 47 -4.93 14.58 -9.98
N HIS A 48 -5.32 15.48 -9.07
CA HIS A 48 -6.68 15.54 -8.54
C HIS A 48 -7.73 15.88 -9.61
N HIS A 49 -7.30 16.32 -10.79
CA HIS A 49 -8.14 16.58 -11.96
C HIS A 49 -7.99 15.52 -13.06
N ALA A 50 -7.39 14.37 -12.73
CA ALA A 50 -7.23 13.26 -13.66
C ALA A 50 -8.57 12.89 -14.30
N LYS A 51 -8.63 12.96 -15.63
CA LYS A 51 -9.83 12.59 -16.39
C LYS A 51 -10.15 11.12 -16.13
N TYR A 52 -11.39 10.84 -15.78
CA TYR A 52 -11.89 9.48 -15.66
C TYR A 52 -13.21 9.29 -16.42
N ARG A 53 -13.52 8.04 -16.74
CA ARG A 53 -14.79 7.62 -17.34
C ARG A 53 -15.24 6.31 -16.72
N ILE A 54 -16.51 6.24 -16.38
CA ILE A 54 -17.17 4.97 -16.05
C ILE A 54 -17.66 4.35 -17.35
N LEU A 55 -17.28 3.09 -17.61
CA LEU A 55 -17.89 2.30 -18.66
C LEU A 55 -19.08 1.56 -18.05
N ASP A 56 -20.26 2.07 -18.35
CA ASP A 56 -21.57 1.61 -17.87
C ASP A 56 -22.31 0.74 -18.90
N LYS A 57 -21.77 0.62 -20.11
CA LYS A 57 -22.30 -0.24 -21.18
C LYS A 57 -21.82 -1.68 -21.00
N GLY A 58 -22.40 -2.39 -20.03
CA GLY A 58 -22.13 -3.81 -19.78
C GLY A 58 -22.67 -4.28 -18.42
N ASN A 59 -22.40 -5.53 -18.06
CA ASN A 59 -22.79 -6.08 -16.75
C ASN A 59 -21.81 -5.72 -15.63
N LEU A 60 -20.77 -4.95 -15.93
CA LEU A 60 -19.68 -4.59 -15.03
C LEU A 60 -19.43 -3.08 -15.13
N ASN A 61 -19.17 -2.46 -13.99
CA ASN A 61 -18.79 -1.04 -13.91
C ASN A 61 -17.26 -0.94 -13.92
N TYR A 62 -16.68 -0.48 -15.03
CA TYR A 62 -15.24 -0.21 -15.09
C TYR A 62 -14.95 1.27 -14.91
N VAL A 63 -13.94 1.60 -14.11
CA VAL A 63 -13.40 2.95 -14.01
C VAL A 63 -12.12 3.03 -14.83
N ILE A 64 -12.10 3.91 -15.82
CA ILE A 64 -10.90 4.23 -16.60
C ILE A 64 -10.41 5.60 -16.15
N GLN A 65 -9.15 5.70 -15.72
CA GLN A 65 -8.53 6.96 -15.31
C GLN A 65 -7.26 7.22 -16.13
N LEU A 66 -7.16 8.42 -16.71
CA LEU A 66 -5.99 8.85 -17.48
C LEU A 66 -4.97 9.52 -16.55
N ASN A 67 -3.76 8.95 -16.48
CA ASN A 67 -2.66 9.48 -15.67
C ASN A 67 -1.37 9.63 -16.51
N PRO A 68 -1.23 10.70 -17.32
CA PRO A 68 -0.14 10.85 -18.29
C PRO A 68 1.24 10.93 -17.61
N SER A 69 1.39 11.78 -16.59
CA SER A 69 2.65 11.98 -15.85
C SER A 69 3.17 10.70 -15.21
N ARG A 70 2.25 9.82 -14.81
CA ARG A 70 2.59 8.50 -14.26
C ARG A 70 3.15 7.57 -15.33
N TYR A 71 2.64 7.62 -16.56
CA TYR A 71 3.12 6.77 -17.65
C TYR A 71 4.57 7.11 -18.03
N GLU A 72 4.88 8.39 -18.19
CA GLU A 72 6.21 8.87 -18.63
C GLU A 72 7.32 8.55 -17.61
N LYS A 73 7.02 8.66 -16.31
CA LYS A 73 7.99 8.48 -15.22
C LYS A 73 8.00 7.06 -14.64
N ARG A 74 7.14 6.16 -15.12
CA ARG A 74 7.06 4.80 -14.61
C ARG A 74 8.32 4.04 -15.01
N ARG A 75 8.99 3.43 -14.02
CA ARG A 75 10.08 2.50 -14.30
C ARG A 75 9.61 1.32 -15.16
N THR A 76 10.47 0.88 -16.07
CA THR A 76 10.25 -0.37 -16.82
C THR A 76 10.14 -1.53 -15.82
N PRO A 77 9.03 -2.29 -15.81
CA PRO A 77 8.90 -3.47 -14.94
C PRO A 77 9.98 -4.50 -15.27
N TYR A 78 10.48 -5.20 -14.25
CA TYR A 78 11.31 -6.39 -14.50
C TYR A 78 10.43 -7.48 -15.11
N PRO A 79 10.84 -8.08 -16.25
CA PRO A 79 10.15 -9.26 -16.75
C PRO A 79 10.41 -10.42 -15.79
N PHE A 80 9.34 -10.94 -15.19
CA PHE A 80 9.40 -12.16 -14.40
C PHE A 80 8.78 -13.29 -15.21
N GLU A 81 9.54 -14.38 -15.36
CA GLU A 81 9.09 -15.58 -16.09
C GLU A 81 8.47 -16.62 -15.15
N ASN A 82 8.76 -16.53 -13.84
CA ASN A 82 8.30 -17.48 -12.83
C ASN A 82 7.79 -16.75 -11.58
N VAL A 83 6.62 -17.19 -11.09
CA VAL A 83 6.01 -16.69 -9.85
C VAL A 83 6.86 -16.99 -8.60
N ASN A 84 7.63 -18.07 -8.63
CA ASN A 84 8.48 -18.56 -7.55
C ASN A 84 9.96 -18.21 -7.80
N THR A 85 10.23 -16.97 -8.24
CA THR A 85 11.60 -16.49 -8.39
C THR A 85 12.20 -16.16 -7.01
N PRO A 86 13.40 -16.64 -6.66
CA PRO A 86 14.05 -16.29 -5.39
C PRO A 86 14.31 -14.79 -5.25
N PHE A 87 14.30 -14.29 -4.01
CA PHE A 87 14.69 -12.93 -3.70
C PHE A 87 16.13 -12.63 -4.17
N ASP A 88 16.36 -11.40 -4.62
CA ASP A 88 17.68 -10.94 -5.08
C ASP A 88 18.03 -9.60 -4.43
N LYS A 89 18.95 -9.64 -3.46
CA LYS A 89 19.42 -8.47 -2.71
C LYS A 89 20.08 -7.41 -3.60
N ASN A 90 20.57 -7.77 -4.79
CA ASN A 90 21.23 -6.84 -5.70
C ASN A 90 20.21 -5.99 -6.46
N LYS A 91 18.99 -6.50 -6.69
CA LYS A 91 17.88 -5.75 -7.28
C LYS A 91 17.25 -4.79 -6.28
N PHE A 92 16.36 -3.92 -6.74
CA PHE A 92 15.61 -3.03 -5.86
C PHE A 92 14.78 -3.83 -4.85
N ASN A 93 14.82 -3.42 -3.58
CA ASN A 93 14.13 -4.07 -2.47
C ASN A 93 13.88 -3.06 -1.33
N PHE A 94 12.97 -3.36 -0.41
CA PHE A 94 12.58 -2.45 0.68
C PHE A 94 13.67 -2.16 1.73
N ASN A 95 14.81 -2.87 1.72
CA ASN A 95 15.96 -2.52 2.55
C ASN A 95 16.77 -1.34 1.96
N LYS A 96 16.41 -0.88 0.75
CA LYS A 96 17.07 0.23 0.04
C LYS A 96 16.26 1.53 0.01
N ILE A 97 15.06 1.55 0.60
CA ILE A 97 14.23 2.78 0.66
C ILE A 97 14.80 3.74 1.71
N LYS A 98 14.50 5.03 1.55
CA LYS A 98 14.81 6.02 2.59
C LYS A 98 13.86 5.84 3.76
N ASN A 99 14.34 6.11 4.97
CA ASN A 99 13.49 6.04 6.17
C ASN A 99 12.30 7.02 6.11
N ASP A 100 12.45 8.15 5.42
CA ASP A 100 11.37 9.14 5.28
C ASP A 100 10.16 8.61 4.47
N GLU A 101 10.39 7.59 3.63
CA GLU A 101 9.33 6.90 2.86
C GLU A 101 8.46 5.99 3.75
N ILE A 102 8.89 5.70 4.98
CA ILE A 102 8.12 4.97 5.97
C ILE A 102 7.16 5.94 6.65
N LEU A 103 5.87 5.62 6.61
CA LEU A 103 4.84 6.43 7.27
C LEU A 103 4.79 6.07 8.76
N PHE A 104 4.53 4.80 9.06
CA PHE A 104 4.50 4.25 10.41
C PHE A 104 4.53 2.72 10.36
N SER A 105 4.74 2.08 11.50
CA SER A 105 4.57 0.63 11.66
C SER A 105 3.23 0.30 12.30
N LEU A 106 2.65 -0.84 11.90
CA LEU A 106 1.47 -1.42 12.51
C LEU A 106 1.90 -2.48 13.51
N ASP A 107 2.14 -2.07 14.75
CA ASP A 107 2.72 -2.94 15.76
C ASP A 107 1.65 -3.85 16.37
N ASN A 108 2.06 -5.10 16.62
CA ASN A 108 1.50 -5.92 17.68
C ASN A 108 2.49 -5.90 18.87
N GLU A 109 2.07 -6.30 20.08
CA GLU A 109 2.89 -6.15 21.30
C GLU A 109 4.28 -6.83 21.25
N GLN A 110 4.49 -7.76 20.31
CA GLN A 110 5.68 -8.60 20.23
C GLN A 110 6.64 -8.13 19.12
N ASP A 111 6.11 -7.50 18.06
CA ASP A 111 6.82 -7.29 16.81
C ASP A 111 6.79 -5.84 16.35
N LYS A 112 7.59 -5.01 17.03
CA LYS A 112 7.85 -3.63 16.60
C LYS A 112 8.60 -3.62 15.28
N ASP A 113 8.31 -2.61 14.44
CA ASP A 113 9.04 -2.31 13.20
C ASP A 113 8.95 -3.36 12.09
N LYS A 114 8.28 -4.50 12.32
CA LYS A 114 8.15 -5.56 11.33
C LYS A 114 7.14 -5.22 10.25
N TYR A 115 6.01 -4.61 10.62
CA TYR A 115 4.88 -4.39 9.73
C TYR A 115 4.84 -2.94 9.27
N LEU A 116 5.57 -2.64 8.20
CA LEU A 116 5.75 -1.26 7.75
C LEU A 116 4.67 -0.85 6.77
N ILE A 117 4.10 0.34 7.01
CA ILE A 117 3.28 1.06 6.05
C ILE A 117 4.16 2.14 5.43
N ILE A 118 4.40 2.03 4.14
CA ILE A 118 5.30 2.93 3.40
C ILE A 118 4.54 3.59 2.25
N ILE A 119 5.01 4.74 1.79
CA ILE A 119 4.44 5.37 0.59
C ILE A 119 4.61 4.45 -0.63
N ASN A 120 3.60 4.40 -1.50
CA ASN A 120 3.87 4.07 -2.89
C ASN A 120 4.41 5.35 -3.54
N ASN A 121 5.71 5.40 -3.83
CA ASN A 121 6.36 6.57 -4.43
C ASN A 121 5.83 6.94 -5.84
N SER A 122 4.95 6.09 -6.40
CA SER A 122 4.24 6.26 -7.66
C SER A 122 2.72 6.08 -7.49
N PRO A 123 2.08 6.92 -6.67
CA PRO A 123 0.70 6.71 -6.24
C PRO A 123 -0.29 6.91 -7.40
N ILE A 124 -1.51 6.41 -7.26
CA ILE A 124 -2.59 6.62 -8.25
C ILE A 124 -3.70 7.50 -7.66
N ARG A 125 -3.90 7.37 -6.34
CA ARG A 125 -4.89 8.08 -5.53
C ARG A 125 -4.28 8.39 -4.15
N PRO A 126 -4.89 9.29 -3.38
CA PRO A 126 -4.50 9.50 -1.98
C PRO A 126 -4.49 8.19 -1.21
N TYR A 127 -3.58 8.08 -0.24
CA TYR A 127 -3.41 6.89 0.61
C TYR A 127 -3.07 5.59 -0.14
N HIS A 128 -2.58 5.69 -1.39
CA HIS A 128 -2.01 4.56 -2.09
C HIS A 128 -0.65 4.22 -1.46
N VAL A 129 -0.67 3.32 -0.48
CA VAL A 129 0.49 2.88 0.30
C VAL A 129 0.85 1.42 -0.01
N LEU A 130 2.02 0.99 0.46
CA LEU A 130 2.46 -0.40 0.43
C LEU A 130 2.54 -0.94 1.86
N LEU A 131 2.09 -2.17 2.04
CA LEU A 131 2.26 -2.92 3.29
C LEU A 131 3.43 -3.87 3.10
N VAL A 132 4.49 -3.68 3.88
CA VAL A 132 5.72 -4.46 3.79
C VAL A 132 5.88 -5.29 5.07
N PRO A 133 5.54 -6.59 5.03
CA PRO A 133 5.78 -7.49 6.15
C PRO A 133 7.28 -7.81 6.24
N ASN A 134 7.83 -7.63 7.44
CA ASN A 134 9.22 -7.84 7.85
C ASN A 134 10.24 -7.88 6.69
N ARG A 135 10.61 -6.69 6.20
CA ARG A 135 11.55 -6.54 5.07
C ARG A 135 12.93 -7.17 5.29
N GLU A 136 13.31 -7.40 6.54
CA GLU A 136 14.61 -8.00 6.89
C GLU A 136 14.65 -9.50 6.62
N LEU A 137 13.49 -10.15 6.49
CA LEU A 137 13.40 -11.56 6.09
C LEU A 137 13.67 -11.78 4.59
N GLU A 138 13.78 -10.70 3.81
CA GLU A 138 14.12 -10.76 2.38
C GLU A 138 13.21 -11.73 1.61
N GLN A 139 11.92 -11.77 1.96
CA GLN A 139 10.99 -12.72 1.37
C GLN A 139 10.69 -12.33 -0.09
N PRO A 140 10.67 -13.30 -1.02
CA PRO A 140 10.23 -13.05 -2.39
C PRO A 140 8.75 -12.60 -2.41
N GLN A 141 8.30 -12.04 -3.53
CA GLN A 141 6.93 -11.60 -3.73
C GLN A 141 5.98 -12.81 -3.89
N ILE A 142 5.76 -13.51 -2.78
CA ILE A 142 4.89 -14.67 -2.62
C ILE A 142 3.92 -14.34 -1.47
N LEU A 143 2.63 -14.61 -1.69
CA LEU A 143 1.61 -14.34 -0.69
C LEU A 143 1.70 -15.36 0.45
N THR A 144 2.00 -14.90 1.66
CA THR A 144 2.06 -15.72 2.87
C THR A 144 0.87 -15.44 3.79
N ILE A 145 0.65 -16.31 4.79
CA ILE A 145 -0.36 -16.06 5.83
C ILE A 145 -0.08 -14.74 6.55
N ASP A 146 1.19 -14.44 6.84
CA ASP A 146 1.61 -13.19 7.47
C ASP A 146 1.22 -11.96 6.63
N CYS A 147 1.40 -12.03 5.30
CA CYS A 147 0.89 -10.99 4.41
C CYS A 147 -0.63 -10.81 4.57
N ILE A 148 -1.39 -11.90 4.51
CA ILE A 148 -2.86 -11.86 4.59
C ILE A 148 -3.31 -11.25 5.92
N LEU A 149 -2.72 -11.68 7.03
CA LEU A 149 -3.02 -11.16 8.36
C LEU A 149 -2.70 -9.67 8.46
N PHE A 150 -1.53 -9.24 7.96
CA PHE A 150 -1.17 -7.82 7.95
C PHE A 150 -2.15 -6.99 7.10
N GLY A 151 -2.54 -7.49 5.93
CA GLY A 151 -3.56 -6.85 5.09
C GLY A 151 -4.92 -6.72 5.76
N LEU A 152 -5.38 -7.78 6.43
CA LEU A 152 -6.64 -7.76 7.20
C LEU A 152 -6.56 -6.80 8.37
N GLN A 153 -5.45 -6.79 9.11
CA GLN A 153 -5.22 -5.87 10.21
C GLN A 153 -5.26 -4.42 9.76
N PHE A 154 -4.67 -4.10 8.60
CA PHE A 154 -4.75 -2.77 8.00
C PHE A 154 -6.21 -2.38 7.70
N VAL A 155 -6.97 -3.25 7.05
CA VAL A 155 -8.39 -2.98 6.70
C VAL A 155 -9.23 -2.79 7.97
N VAL A 156 -9.10 -3.68 8.95
CA VAL A 156 -9.86 -3.63 10.21
C VAL A 156 -9.48 -2.43 11.08
N SER A 157 -8.25 -1.93 10.96
CA SER A 157 -7.81 -0.73 11.69
C SER A 157 -8.46 0.54 11.15
N SER A 158 -8.91 0.56 9.89
CA SER A 158 -9.50 1.73 9.26
C SER A 158 -11.02 1.78 9.42
N ALA A 159 -11.58 2.99 9.58
CA ALA A 159 -13.01 3.21 9.46
C ALA A 159 -13.44 3.57 8.02
N HIS A 160 -12.51 3.63 7.07
CA HIS A 160 -12.76 4.06 5.71
C HIS A 160 -13.40 2.92 4.88
N PRO A 161 -14.65 3.07 4.39
CA PRO A 161 -15.40 1.97 3.77
C PRO A 161 -14.84 1.50 2.43
N TYR A 162 -13.95 2.29 1.83
CA TYR A 162 -13.43 2.05 0.48
C TYR A 162 -11.96 1.65 0.40
N ILE A 163 -11.34 1.21 1.50
CA ILE A 163 -9.98 0.70 1.46
C ILE A 163 -9.96 -0.72 0.87
N LEU A 164 -9.10 -0.91 -0.13
CA LEU A 164 -8.82 -2.18 -0.75
C LEU A 164 -7.35 -2.55 -0.55
N VAL A 165 -7.11 -3.79 -0.16
CA VAL A 165 -5.76 -4.37 -0.10
C VAL A 165 -5.64 -5.45 -1.18
N GLY A 166 -4.62 -5.32 -2.02
CA GLY A 166 -4.37 -6.22 -3.14
C GLY A 166 -2.95 -6.76 -3.14
N PHE A 167 -2.79 -7.97 -3.71
CA PHE A 167 -1.50 -8.58 -3.96
C PHE A 167 -1.33 -8.83 -5.46
N ASN A 168 -0.15 -8.52 -5.97
CA ASN A 168 0.26 -8.92 -7.31
C ASN A 168 1.44 -9.88 -7.17
N SER A 169 1.33 -11.06 -7.78
CA SER A 169 2.45 -11.98 -7.94
C SER A 169 3.42 -11.47 -9.02
N LEU A 170 4.62 -12.05 -9.10
CA LEU A 170 5.64 -11.68 -10.09
C LEU A 170 5.13 -11.68 -11.54
N CYS A 171 4.43 -12.75 -11.95
CA CYS A 171 3.78 -12.83 -13.27
C CYS A 171 2.40 -12.14 -13.33
N GLY A 172 1.90 -11.64 -12.20
CA GLY A 172 0.68 -10.86 -12.06
C GLY A 172 0.93 -9.34 -11.98
N TYR A 173 1.92 -8.85 -12.74
CA TYR A 173 2.32 -7.44 -12.75
C TYR A 173 2.85 -6.89 -11.41
N ALA A 174 3.54 -7.71 -10.61
CA ALA A 174 4.42 -7.16 -9.58
C ALA A 174 5.57 -6.39 -10.24
N SER A 175 5.97 -5.28 -9.62
CA SER A 175 7.07 -4.48 -10.15
C SER A 175 8.42 -4.88 -9.55
N MET A 176 8.45 -5.66 -8.47
CA MET A 176 9.65 -6.07 -7.74
C MET A 176 9.45 -7.42 -7.08
N ASN A 177 10.56 -8.05 -6.71
CA ASN A 177 10.60 -9.31 -5.98
C ASN A 177 11.01 -9.11 -4.52
N HIS A 178 10.11 -8.50 -3.73
CA HIS A 178 10.19 -8.42 -2.28
C HIS A 178 8.75 -8.30 -1.76
N ALA A 179 8.33 -9.22 -0.89
CA ALA A 179 6.99 -9.34 -0.34
C ALA A 179 6.36 -7.99 0.05
N SER A 180 5.23 -7.67 -0.57
CA SER A 180 4.41 -6.51 -0.24
C SER A 180 2.98 -6.65 -0.73
N LEU A 181 2.07 -5.99 -0.02
CA LEU A 181 0.70 -5.72 -0.45
C LEU A 181 0.56 -4.26 -0.86
N ARG A 182 -0.47 -3.98 -1.65
CA ARG A 182 -0.80 -2.63 -2.11
C ARG A 182 -2.14 -2.22 -1.56
N VAL A 183 -2.21 -1.00 -1.05
CA VAL A 183 -3.46 -0.39 -0.62
C VAL A 183 -3.91 0.60 -1.68
N SER A 184 -5.21 0.62 -1.97
CA SER A 184 -5.85 1.66 -2.77
C SER A 184 -7.20 2.01 -2.16
N THR A 185 -7.72 3.19 -2.50
CA THR A 185 -9.10 3.60 -2.23
C THR A 185 -9.93 3.55 -3.50
N VAL A 186 -11.24 3.32 -3.37
CA VAL A 186 -12.23 3.39 -4.47
C VAL A 186 -13.35 4.36 -4.12
N ASP A 187 -13.47 5.45 -4.85
CA ASP A 187 -14.56 6.44 -4.65
C ASP A 187 -15.80 6.05 -5.46
#